data_AF-A0A961BCX7-F1
#
_entry.id   AF-A0A961BCX7-F1
#
_cell.length_a   1.000
_cell.length_b   1.000
_cell.length_c   1.000
_cell.angle_alpha   90.00
_cell.angle_beta   90.00
_cell.angle_gamma   90.00
#
_symmetry.space_group_name_H-M   'P 1'
#
loop_
_entity.id
_entity.type
_entity.pdbx_description
1 polymer ?
#
loop_
_entity_poly.entity_id
_entity_poly.type
_entity_poly.pdbx_seq_one_letter_code
_entity_poly.pdbx_strand_id
1 'polypeptide(L)'
;MNLRSSLPILVSLACLPARAQTPVPAPGSPPAYEMAPLFQASEVLDPSLLAGPYHRVRESAYGDGYLVHFTIDSDFGTYECVGIRDLRRCVGEIQAIASLVAVSKGDLFAEGLRKSVEAPIDAVKNIVRHPGKSVKQVPHTVGHFFNKLGISLDNAARKSAEGRQSSPDGEGKEIGEAFKSVAGFDKAKLECARQLGVDPYSDNPRLQEEMEKVTWAFFAGGLPLRIGAAVVSTGASVALTATEVVGLPEDIYDLTPSELKYQDRKALEAMGLSPQKIDAVFANPNVSISVRHQMVRSLARLNGPGREEIVNVIISCDTPWRAHFFRDVLRLLEKRGQTQPFTAYGAYGRLAVAQTADGTIEVPAPVDYVIWSEEVAGFANRVDLTSAKHRLILQGQLSERAATELKTAGWEIVPFP
;
A
#
# COMPACT_ATOMS: atom_id res chain seq x y z
N MET A 1 47.00 -30.00 89.16
CA MET A 1 46.30 -28.83 89.72
C MET A 1 46.06 -27.84 88.58
N ASN A 2 44.79 -27.55 88.32
CA ASN A 2 44.21 -26.48 87.49
C ASN A 2 44.38 -26.45 85.95
N LEU A 3 43.20 -26.40 85.32
CA LEU A 3 42.83 -26.22 83.92
C LEU A 3 43.48 -24.99 83.26
N ARG A 4 43.66 -25.06 81.92
CA ARG A 4 43.16 -24.02 81.01
C ARG A 4 42.94 -24.57 79.59
N SER A 5 41.71 -24.36 79.13
CA SER A 5 41.15 -24.59 77.80
C SER A 5 41.79 -23.66 76.77
N SER A 6 42.02 -24.14 75.54
CA SER A 6 42.22 -23.33 74.33
C SER A 6 41.80 -24.13 73.10
N LEU A 7 40.62 -23.81 72.55
CA LEU A 7 40.17 -24.26 71.22
C LEU A 7 41.00 -23.55 70.12
N PRO A 8 41.41 -24.23 69.04
CA PRO A 8 41.88 -23.57 67.83
C PRO A 8 40.70 -23.18 66.93
N ILE A 9 40.71 -21.92 66.48
CA ILE A 9 39.77 -21.34 65.52
C ILE A 9 40.11 -21.87 64.12
N LEU A 10 39.15 -22.56 63.50
CA LEU A 10 39.14 -22.95 62.09
C LEU A 10 38.86 -21.71 61.23
N VAL A 11 39.85 -21.27 60.44
CA VAL A 11 39.68 -20.23 59.43
C VAL A 11 39.12 -20.89 58.16
N SER A 12 37.82 -20.71 57.92
CA SER A 12 37.17 -21.09 56.65
C SER A 12 37.56 -20.10 55.55
N LEU A 13 38.28 -20.59 54.55
CA LEU A 13 38.59 -19.87 53.31
C LEU A 13 37.31 -19.81 52.45
N ALA A 14 36.67 -18.64 52.38
CA ALA A 14 35.53 -18.42 51.50
C ALA A 14 36.03 -18.19 50.05
N CYS A 15 35.82 -19.16 49.16
CA CYS A 15 35.97 -18.97 47.72
C CYS A 15 34.87 -18.02 47.20
N LEU A 16 35.26 -16.81 46.79
CA LEU A 16 34.39 -15.94 45.99
C LEU A 16 34.28 -16.49 44.56
N PRO A 17 33.08 -16.53 43.95
CA PRO A 17 32.93 -16.90 42.55
C PRO A 17 33.52 -15.81 41.65
N ALA A 18 34.45 -16.21 40.77
CA ALA A 18 35.00 -15.36 39.73
C ALA A 18 33.87 -14.88 38.81
N ARG A 19 33.59 -13.59 38.86
CA ARG A 19 32.64 -12.91 37.96
C ARG A 19 33.22 -12.96 36.55
N ALA A 20 32.65 -13.78 35.68
CA ALA A 20 33.00 -13.83 34.27
C ALA A 20 32.85 -12.41 33.68
N GLN A 21 33.97 -11.76 33.40
CA GLN A 21 33.98 -10.50 32.68
C GLN A 21 33.64 -10.82 31.23
N THR A 22 32.53 -10.29 30.73
CA THR A 22 32.26 -10.27 29.29
C THR A 22 33.44 -9.60 28.59
N PRO A 23 34.06 -10.22 27.56
CA PRO A 23 35.22 -9.64 26.91
C PRO A 23 34.85 -8.26 26.35
N VAL A 24 35.59 -7.23 26.76
CA VAL A 24 35.52 -5.91 26.11
C VAL A 24 36.11 -6.09 24.70
N PRO A 25 35.38 -5.77 23.63
CA PRO A 25 35.90 -5.90 22.28
C PRO A 25 37.16 -5.03 22.12
N ALA A 26 38.20 -5.60 21.51
CA ALA A 26 39.46 -4.90 21.26
C ALA A 26 39.22 -3.66 20.36
N PRO A 27 39.87 -2.52 20.64
CA PRO A 27 39.76 -1.35 19.79
C PRO A 27 40.31 -1.67 18.39
N GLY A 28 39.46 -1.55 17.36
CA GLY A 28 39.81 -1.79 15.96
C GLY A 28 39.08 -2.94 15.27
N SER A 29 38.23 -3.70 15.98
CA SER A 29 37.33 -4.64 15.31
C SER A 29 36.26 -3.87 14.52
N PRO A 30 36.01 -4.21 13.23
CA PRO A 30 34.92 -3.61 12.48
C PRO A 30 33.60 -3.82 13.22
N PRO A 31 32.65 -2.87 13.13
CA PRO A 31 31.37 -2.98 13.83
C PRO A 31 30.65 -4.27 13.41
N ALA A 32 29.92 -4.89 14.34
CA ALA A 32 29.20 -6.14 14.09
C ALA A 32 28.16 -6.01 12.96
N TYR A 33 27.63 -4.79 12.77
CA TYR A 33 26.65 -4.47 11.75
C TYR A 33 27.07 -3.26 10.93
N GLU A 34 26.57 -3.18 9.71
CA GLU A 34 26.69 -1.99 8.87
C GLU A 34 25.75 -0.89 9.38
N MET A 35 26.18 0.36 9.21
CA MET A 35 25.29 1.50 9.41
C MET A 35 24.52 1.75 8.12
N ALA A 36 23.23 2.07 8.29
CA ALA A 36 22.38 2.51 7.20
C ALA A 36 23.06 3.63 6.38
N PRO A 37 23.31 3.41 5.07
CA PRO A 37 23.94 4.41 4.24
C PRO A 37 22.99 5.58 3.99
N LEU A 38 23.57 6.76 3.83
CA LEU A 38 22.93 7.87 3.15
C LEU A 38 23.19 7.68 1.65
N PHE A 39 22.12 7.61 0.88
CA PHE A 39 22.16 7.53 -0.57
C PHE A 39 22.12 8.92 -1.18
N GLN A 40 22.85 9.07 -2.28
CA GLN A 40 22.59 10.09 -3.27
C GLN A 40 21.48 9.56 -4.19
N ALA A 41 20.34 10.24 -4.22
CA ALA A 41 19.22 9.88 -5.07
C ALA A 41 19.67 9.71 -6.52
N SER A 42 20.58 10.57 -7.00
CA SER A 42 21.12 10.53 -8.36
C SER A 42 21.94 9.29 -8.70
N GLU A 43 22.43 8.55 -7.69
CA GLU A 43 23.17 7.31 -7.89
C GLU A 43 22.25 6.08 -7.97
N VAL A 44 21.02 6.16 -7.45
CA VAL A 44 20.10 5.01 -7.34
C VAL A 44 18.83 5.13 -8.17
N LEU A 45 18.52 6.32 -8.69
CA LEU A 45 17.31 6.57 -9.47
C LEU A 45 17.63 6.90 -10.94
N ASP A 46 16.73 6.47 -11.83
CA ASP A 46 16.73 6.95 -13.21
C ASP A 46 16.54 8.47 -13.26
N PRO A 47 17.20 9.20 -14.19
CA PRO A 47 17.10 10.65 -14.27
C PRO A 47 15.67 11.20 -14.40
N SER A 48 14.77 10.44 -15.03
CA SER A 48 13.35 10.81 -15.17
C SER A 48 12.57 10.75 -13.86
N LEU A 49 13.02 9.95 -12.90
CA LEU A 49 12.45 9.91 -11.55
C LEU A 49 13.03 11.03 -10.67
N LEU A 50 14.30 11.42 -10.88
CA LEU A 50 14.96 12.47 -10.09
C LEU A 50 14.30 13.85 -10.21
N ALA A 51 13.96 14.24 -11.43
CA ALA A 51 13.35 15.54 -11.67
C ALA A 51 12.47 15.51 -12.92
N GLY A 52 11.39 16.26 -12.85
CA GLY A 52 10.48 16.52 -13.96
C GLY A 52 9.92 17.93 -13.88
N PRO A 53 8.97 18.29 -14.77
CA PRO A 53 8.39 19.63 -14.80
C PRO A 53 7.69 20.05 -13.50
N TYR A 54 7.24 19.08 -12.70
CA TYR A 54 6.41 19.31 -11.50
C TYR A 54 7.00 18.71 -10.23
N HIS A 55 8.16 18.07 -10.29
CA HIS A 55 8.73 17.37 -9.15
C HIS A 55 10.26 17.38 -9.16
N ARG A 56 10.84 17.32 -7.97
CA ARG A 56 12.27 17.09 -7.76
C ARG A 56 12.47 16.24 -6.52
N VAL A 57 13.20 15.14 -6.66
CA VAL A 57 13.63 14.30 -5.54
C VAL A 57 14.81 14.98 -4.84
N ARG A 58 14.79 15.00 -3.51
CA ARG A 58 15.92 15.50 -2.73
C ARG A 58 17.12 14.58 -2.90
N GLU A 59 18.31 15.17 -3.02
CA GLU A 59 19.53 14.40 -3.30
C GLU A 59 19.87 13.44 -2.15
N SER A 60 19.66 13.86 -0.92
CA SER A 60 19.94 13.05 0.27
C SER A 60 18.73 12.16 0.58
N ALA A 61 18.92 10.84 0.50
CA ALA A 61 17.94 9.83 0.88
C ALA A 61 18.55 8.86 1.89
N TYR A 62 17.82 8.40 2.91
CA TYR A 62 18.37 7.45 3.89
C TYR A 62 17.86 6.04 3.61
N GLY A 63 18.71 5.02 3.78
CA GLY A 63 18.26 3.63 3.83
C GLY A 63 17.81 3.24 5.24
N ASP A 64 16.80 2.39 5.36
CA ASP A 64 16.45 1.76 6.65
C ASP A 64 17.11 0.39 6.86
N GLY A 65 17.91 -0.05 5.90
CA GLY A 65 18.54 -1.37 5.90
C GLY A 65 18.04 -2.30 4.81
N TYR A 66 16.93 -1.94 4.14
CA TYR A 66 16.36 -2.71 3.01
C TYR A 66 15.67 -1.81 1.97
N LEU A 67 15.05 -0.70 2.37
CA LEU A 67 14.41 0.27 1.48
C LEU A 67 15.04 1.65 1.63
N VAL A 68 14.99 2.41 0.53
CA VAL A 68 15.47 3.80 0.51
C VAL A 68 14.29 4.75 0.68
N HIS A 69 14.40 5.68 1.62
CA HIS A 69 13.37 6.66 1.93
C HIS A 69 13.69 7.95 1.18
N PHE A 70 12.81 8.32 0.26
CA PHE A 70 12.95 9.48 -0.59
C PHE A 70 11.98 10.59 -0.17
N THR A 71 12.38 11.83 -0.42
CA THR A 71 11.49 12.98 -0.32
C THR A 71 11.39 13.67 -1.68
N ILE A 72 10.16 13.87 -2.15
CA ILE A 72 9.85 14.60 -3.38
C ILE A 72 9.33 15.98 -3.02
N ASP A 73 9.96 17.02 -3.53
CA ASP A 73 9.41 18.38 -3.52
C ASP A 73 8.66 18.63 -4.83
N SER A 74 7.45 19.18 -4.75
CA SER A 74 6.59 19.46 -5.90
C SER A 74 5.78 20.74 -5.70
N ASP A 75 5.19 21.26 -6.78
CA ASP A 75 4.24 22.38 -6.74
C ASP A 75 2.94 22.05 -5.98
N PHE A 76 2.70 20.77 -5.66
CA PHE A 76 1.48 20.28 -5.01
C PHE A 76 1.71 19.79 -3.58
N GLY A 77 2.93 19.93 -3.07
CA GLY A 77 3.31 19.51 -1.73
C GLY A 77 4.64 18.74 -1.70
N THR A 78 5.04 18.37 -0.49
CA THR A 78 6.16 17.45 -0.25
C THR A 78 5.62 16.06 0.03
N TYR A 79 6.22 15.04 -0.59
CA TYR A 79 5.84 13.65 -0.45
C TYR A 79 7.00 12.83 0.08
N GLU A 80 6.74 11.97 1.05
CA GLU A 80 7.69 10.95 1.52
C GLU A 80 7.33 9.61 0.88
N CYS A 81 8.32 8.95 0.29
CA CYS A 81 8.14 7.70 -0.42
C CYS A 81 9.10 6.65 0.15
N VAL A 82 8.55 5.49 0.49
CA VAL A 82 9.34 4.40 1.06
C VAL A 82 9.63 3.38 -0.05
N GLY A 83 10.80 3.57 -0.64
CA GLY A 83 11.38 2.75 -1.69
C GLY A 83 11.11 3.23 -3.12
N ILE A 84 11.87 2.67 -4.06
CA ILE A 84 11.88 3.12 -5.47
C ILE A 84 10.53 2.88 -6.16
N ARG A 85 9.84 1.79 -5.78
CA ARG A 85 8.50 1.46 -6.32
C ARG A 85 7.45 2.48 -5.91
N ASP A 86 7.47 2.89 -4.64
CA ASP A 86 6.54 3.89 -4.11
C ASP A 86 6.83 5.28 -4.67
N LEU A 87 8.12 5.63 -4.80
CA LEU A 87 8.56 6.86 -5.48
C LEU A 87 8.01 6.95 -6.91
N ARG A 88 8.16 5.90 -7.72
CA ARG A 88 7.68 5.88 -9.11
C ARG A 88 6.17 6.12 -9.19
N ARG A 89 5.40 5.51 -8.28
CA ARG A 89 3.97 5.74 -8.17
C ARG A 89 3.67 7.20 -7.85
N CYS A 90 4.31 7.75 -6.81
CA CYS A 90 4.11 9.14 -6.38
C CYS A 90 4.44 10.16 -7.49
N VAL A 91 5.52 9.94 -8.25
CA VAL A 91 5.86 10.76 -9.43
C VAL A 91 4.73 10.75 -10.47
N GLY A 92 4.17 9.58 -10.77
CA GLY A 92 3.01 9.47 -11.68
C GLY A 92 1.77 10.20 -11.15
N GLU A 93 1.50 10.11 -9.85
CA GLU A 93 0.40 10.83 -9.20
C GLU A 93 0.60 12.34 -9.22
N ILE A 94 1.82 12.85 -9.02
CA ILE A 94 2.15 14.28 -9.12
C ILE A 94 1.88 14.81 -10.53
N GLN A 95 2.27 14.06 -11.57
CA GLN A 95 1.98 14.42 -12.97
C GLN A 95 0.48 14.43 -13.26
N ALA A 96 -0.27 13.50 -12.67
CA ALA A 96 -1.73 13.46 -12.79
C ALA A 96 -2.39 14.66 -12.09
N ILE A 97 -1.93 15.03 -10.90
CA ILE A 97 -2.38 16.24 -10.20
C ILE A 97 -2.12 17.47 -11.06
N ALA A 98 -0.93 17.60 -11.66
CA ALA A 98 -0.62 18.71 -12.56
C ALA A 98 -1.60 18.80 -13.74
N SER A 99 -1.92 17.66 -14.34
CA SER A 99 -2.86 17.56 -15.46
C SER A 99 -4.27 17.99 -15.06
N LEU A 100 -4.74 17.53 -13.89
CA LEU A 100 -6.04 17.92 -13.33
C LEU A 100 -6.10 19.42 -13.01
N VAL A 101 -5.04 19.98 -12.41
CA VAL A 101 -4.94 21.41 -12.12
C VAL A 101 -4.95 22.23 -13.41
N ALA A 102 -4.25 21.81 -14.46
CA ALA A 102 -4.29 22.47 -15.75
C ALA A 102 -5.70 22.46 -16.36
N VAL A 103 -6.39 21.31 -16.34
CA VAL A 103 -7.79 21.19 -16.80
C VAL A 103 -8.72 22.10 -16.01
N SER A 104 -8.55 22.21 -14.69
CA SER A 104 -9.39 23.04 -13.83
C SER A 104 -9.32 24.54 -14.12
N LYS A 105 -8.32 24.99 -14.89
CA LYS A 105 -8.15 26.39 -15.31
C LYS A 105 -8.73 26.68 -16.70
N GLY A 106 -9.24 25.67 -17.41
CA GLY A 106 -9.74 25.80 -18.78
C GLY A 106 -11.22 26.15 -18.89
N ASP A 107 -11.61 26.70 -20.04
CA ASP A 107 -12.99 27.13 -20.32
C ASP A 107 -14.01 25.98 -20.22
N LEU A 108 -13.62 24.76 -20.61
CA LEU A 108 -14.50 23.60 -20.51
C LEU A 108 -14.82 23.23 -19.06
N PHE A 109 -13.87 23.41 -18.13
CA PHE A 109 -14.12 23.22 -16.70
C PHE A 109 -15.05 24.30 -16.17
N ALA A 110 -14.82 25.58 -16.54
CA ALA A 110 -15.68 26.69 -16.15
C ALA A 110 -17.12 26.52 -16.66
N GLU A 111 -17.30 26.08 -17.90
CA GLU A 111 -18.62 25.78 -18.48
C GLU A 111 -19.27 24.57 -17.80
N GLY A 112 -18.49 23.52 -17.49
CA GLY A 112 -18.97 22.37 -16.73
C GLY A 112 -19.50 22.79 -15.35
N LEU A 113 -18.76 23.64 -14.66
CA LEU A 113 -19.18 24.20 -13.38
C LEU A 113 -20.43 25.06 -13.51
N ARG A 114 -20.52 25.95 -14.52
CA ARG A 114 -21.71 26.77 -14.79
C ARG A 114 -22.95 25.90 -15.02
N LYS A 115 -22.84 24.89 -15.88
CA LYS A 115 -23.93 23.95 -16.17
C LYS A 115 -24.30 23.08 -14.97
N SER A 116 -23.33 22.72 -14.12
CA SER A 116 -23.61 21.95 -12.89
C SER A 116 -24.48 22.70 -11.89
N VAL A 117 -24.42 24.04 -11.88
CA VAL A 117 -25.28 24.91 -11.05
C VAL A 117 -26.69 25.06 -11.66
N GLU A 118 -26.81 24.92 -12.99
CA GLU A 118 -28.08 25.02 -13.73
C GLU A 118 -28.82 23.67 -13.85
N ALA A 119 -28.16 22.55 -13.52
CA ALA A 119 -28.80 21.24 -13.42
C ALA A 119 -29.87 21.23 -12.30
N PRO A 120 -30.93 20.41 -12.40
CA PRO A 120 -32.08 20.52 -11.50
C PRO A 120 -31.68 20.38 -10.02
N ILE A 121 -31.79 21.48 -9.27
CA ILE A 121 -31.51 21.58 -7.81
C ILE A 121 -32.57 20.81 -6.98
N ASP A 122 -33.62 20.29 -7.61
CA ASP A 122 -34.80 19.77 -6.90
C ASP A 122 -34.55 18.44 -6.16
N ALA A 123 -33.48 17.70 -6.46
CA ALA A 123 -33.14 16.45 -5.76
C ALA A 123 -32.56 16.62 -4.33
N VAL A 124 -32.26 17.85 -3.88
CA VAL A 124 -31.67 18.10 -2.53
C VAL A 124 -32.64 18.81 -1.58
N LYS A 125 -33.79 19.31 -2.06
CA LYS A 125 -34.71 20.13 -1.24
C LYS A 125 -35.46 19.34 -0.15
N ASN A 126 -35.41 18.01 -0.13
CA ASN A 126 -36.09 17.20 0.89
C ASN A 126 -35.21 16.76 2.08
N ILE A 127 -33.92 17.13 2.13
CA ILE A 127 -33.05 16.84 3.30
C ILE A 127 -32.97 18.02 4.28
N VAL A 128 -33.43 19.22 3.90
CA VAL A 128 -33.30 20.44 4.72
C VAL A 128 -34.67 20.96 5.13
N ARG A 129 -35.42 20.16 5.90
CA ARG A 129 -36.66 20.65 6.53
C ARG A 129 -36.71 20.60 8.04
N HIS A 130 -35.62 20.34 8.76
CA HIS A 130 -35.56 20.57 10.22
C HIS A 130 -34.28 21.33 10.63
N PRO A 131 -34.29 22.68 10.62
CA PRO A 131 -33.22 23.47 11.22
C PRO A 131 -33.57 23.77 12.68
N GLY A 132 -32.68 23.41 13.62
CA GLY A 132 -32.93 23.69 15.02
C GLY A 132 -31.73 23.47 15.93
N LYS A 133 -30.88 24.50 16.02
CA LYS A 133 -29.86 24.74 17.06
C LYS A 133 -28.56 23.94 16.95
N SER A 134 -27.58 24.53 16.26
CA SER A 134 -26.17 24.57 16.70
C SER A 134 -25.38 25.57 15.85
N VAL A 135 -25.57 26.85 16.15
CA VAL A 135 -24.58 27.89 15.86
C VAL A 135 -24.10 28.38 17.20
N LYS A 136 -22.87 28.02 17.56
CA LYS A 136 -21.91 28.91 18.21
C LYS A 136 -20.59 28.17 18.43
N GLN A 137 -19.57 28.72 17.77
CA GLN A 137 -18.13 28.55 17.92
C GLN A 137 -17.45 27.76 16.79
N VAL A 138 -16.88 28.56 15.90
CA VAL A 138 -15.97 28.19 14.82
C VAL A 138 -14.56 28.11 15.41
N PRO A 139 -13.85 26.99 15.22
CA PRO A 139 -12.41 27.01 15.05
C PRO A 139 -12.01 26.52 13.66
N HIS A 140 -11.03 27.21 13.08
CA HIS A 140 -10.39 26.87 11.81
C HIS A 140 -9.58 25.57 11.95
N THR A 141 -10.13 24.41 11.59
CA THR A 141 -9.32 23.22 11.28
C THR A 141 -10.09 22.24 10.39
N VAL A 142 -9.51 21.91 9.24
CA VAL A 142 -9.93 20.85 8.31
C VAL A 142 -9.57 19.51 8.97
N GLY A 143 -10.53 18.62 9.23
CA GLY A 143 -10.18 17.31 9.80
C GLY A 143 -11.31 16.40 10.33
N HIS A 144 -12.58 16.83 10.43
CA HIS A 144 -13.60 16.02 11.12
C HIS A 144 -14.79 15.51 10.30
N PHE A 145 -14.79 15.63 8.97
CA PHE A 145 -15.91 15.12 8.15
C PHE A 145 -15.82 13.65 7.71
N PHE A 146 -14.69 12.95 7.90
CA PHE A 146 -14.58 11.55 7.49
C PHE A 146 -15.17 10.53 8.48
N ASN A 147 -15.67 10.95 9.65
CA ASN A 147 -16.09 10.00 10.69
C ASN A 147 -17.60 9.70 10.73
N LYS A 148 -18.38 9.99 9.68
CA LYS A 148 -19.81 9.63 9.68
C LYS A 148 -20.52 9.51 8.31
N LEU A 149 -19.89 8.89 7.32
CA LEU A 149 -20.59 8.39 6.12
C LEU A 149 -20.42 6.87 5.92
N GLY A 150 -20.50 6.12 7.02
CA GLY A 150 -20.84 4.70 7.02
C GLY A 150 -22.34 4.52 7.25
N ILE A 151 -23.19 4.96 6.32
CA ILE A 151 -24.63 4.72 6.41
C ILE A 151 -24.94 3.36 5.76
N SER A 152 -24.97 2.33 6.60
CA SER A 152 -26.03 1.31 6.66
C SER A 152 -26.69 0.89 5.33
N LEU A 153 -25.96 0.25 4.41
CA LEU A 153 -26.58 -0.54 3.33
C LEU A 153 -26.95 -1.97 3.79
N ASP A 154 -26.35 -2.47 4.87
CA ASP A 154 -26.53 -3.86 5.30
C ASP A 154 -27.89 -4.12 5.99
N ASN A 155 -28.52 -3.08 6.57
CA ASN A 155 -29.85 -3.20 7.18
C ASN A 155 -31.01 -2.91 6.21
N ALA A 156 -30.75 -2.26 5.07
CA ALA A 156 -31.77 -2.01 4.05
C ALA A 156 -32.00 -3.24 3.17
N ALA A 157 -30.93 -3.98 2.83
CA ALA A 157 -31.02 -5.22 2.07
C ALA A 157 -31.78 -6.33 2.83
N ARG A 158 -31.68 -6.37 4.17
CA ARG A 158 -32.41 -7.33 5.02
C ARG A 158 -33.90 -7.01 5.19
N LYS A 159 -34.34 -5.76 4.99
CA LYS A 159 -35.76 -5.38 5.09
C LYS A 159 -36.55 -5.52 3.78
N SER A 160 -35.89 -5.71 2.64
CA SER A 160 -36.58 -5.96 1.35
C SER A 160 -36.94 -7.43 1.10
N ALA A 161 -36.49 -8.36 1.94
CA ALA A 161 -36.82 -9.79 1.81
C ALA A 161 -38.16 -10.18 2.47
N GLU A 162 -38.77 -9.31 3.28
CA GLU A 162 -40.04 -9.60 3.97
C GLU A 162 -40.98 -8.39 3.91
N GLY A 163 -41.78 -8.26 2.83
CA GLY A 163 -42.87 -7.28 2.80
C GLY A 163 -43.38 -6.81 1.45
N ARG A 164 -44.20 -7.66 0.81
CA ARG A 164 -45.37 -7.37 -0.04
C ARG A 164 -45.35 -6.23 -1.09
N GLN A 165 -45.68 -6.66 -2.31
CA GLN A 165 -46.57 -6.05 -3.31
C GLN A 165 -46.29 -4.60 -3.72
N SER A 166 -45.63 -4.53 -4.88
CA SER A 166 -45.73 -3.47 -5.88
C SER A 166 -47.14 -2.90 -6.05
N SER A 167 -47.27 -1.60 -5.83
CA SER A 167 -48.18 -0.72 -6.58
C SER A 167 -47.32 0.29 -7.37
N PRO A 168 -47.62 0.53 -8.65
CA PRO A 168 -46.97 1.57 -9.44
C PRO A 168 -47.74 2.87 -9.24
N ASP A 169 -47.13 3.88 -8.63
CA ASP A 169 -47.31 5.29 -9.03
C ASP A 169 -46.49 6.20 -8.11
N GLY A 170 -45.63 7.01 -8.76
CA GLY A 170 -45.07 8.25 -8.25
C GLY A 170 -44.33 8.22 -6.90
N GLU A 171 -43.04 7.90 -6.92
CA GLU A 171 -41.98 8.39 -5.97
C GLU A 171 -40.64 7.67 -6.15
N GLY A 172 -40.60 6.56 -6.91
CA GLY A 172 -39.37 5.79 -7.19
C GLY A 172 -38.43 6.35 -8.28
N LYS A 173 -38.85 7.36 -9.05
CA LYS A 173 -38.02 7.94 -10.12
C LYS A 173 -36.92 8.84 -9.57
N GLU A 174 -37.20 9.64 -8.56
CA GLU A 174 -36.28 10.65 -8.03
C GLU A 174 -35.16 10.02 -7.21
N ILE A 175 -35.48 9.02 -6.37
CA ILE A 175 -34.49 8.18 -5.68
C ILE A 175 -33.68 7.36 -6.68
N GLY A 176 -34.32 6.85 -7.73
CA GLY A 176 -33.66 6.12 -8.82
C GLY A 176 -32.72 6.98 -9.66
N GLU A 177 -33.06 8.24 -9.93
CA GLU A 177 -32.24 9.20 -10.68
C GLU A 177 -31.07 9.72 -9.85
N ALA A 178 -31.26 10.00 -8.56
CA ALA A 178 -30.17 10.34 -7.64
C ALA A 178 -29.20 9.16 -7.44
N PHE A 179 -29.71 7.91 -7.35
CA PHE A 179 -28.85 6.74 -7.27
C PHE A 179 -28.12 6.45 -8.60
N LYS A 180 -28.80 6.66 -9.74
CA LYS A 180 -28.18 6.57 -11.08
C LYS A 180 -27.14 7.65 -11.32
N SER A 181 -27.32 8.86 -10.78
CA SER A 181 -26.32 9.94 -10.90
C SER A 181 -25.08 9.64 -10.06
N VAL A 182 -25.23 9.07 -8.86
CA VAL A 182 -24.12 8.60 -8.03
C VAL A 182 -23.39 7.42 -8.70
N ALA A 183 -24.11 6.42 -9.21
CA ALA A 183 -23.51 5.28 -9.92
C ALA A 183 -22.84 5.69 -11.24
N GLY A 184 -23.36 6.73 -11.92
CA GLY A 184 -22.75 7.31 -13.10
C GLY A 184 -21.46 8.08 -12.79
N PHE A 185 -21.40 8.71 -11.62
CA PHE A 185 -20.23 9.45 -11.17
C PHE A 185 -19.04 8.51 -10.88
N ASP A 186 -19.27 7.37 -10.23
CA ASP A 186 -18.22 6.37 -10.00
C ASP A 186 -17.55 5.96 -11.31
N LYS A 187 -18.34 5.67 -12.36
CA LYS A 187 -17.82 5.35 -13.70
C LYS A 187 -17.04 6.52 -14.31
N ALA A 188 -17.51 7.75 -14.14
CA ALA A 188 -16.80 8.93 -14.61
C ALA A 188 -15.45 9.10 -13.90
N LYS A 189 -15.36 8.77 -12.60
CA LYS A 189 -14.11 8.82 -11.83
C LYS A 189 -13.13 7.73 -12.27
N LEU A 190 -13.62 6.52 -12.56
CA LEU A 190 -12.80 5.45 -13.14
C LEU A 190 -12.25 5.84 -14.51
N GLU A 191 -13.08 6.44 -15.37
CA GLU A 191 -12.66 6.96 -16.66
C GLU A 191 -11.61 8.08 -16.54
N CYS A 192 -11.77 8.96 -15.55
CA CYS A 192 -10.80 10.00 -15.23
C CYS A 192 -9.43 9.41 -14.85
N ALA A 193 -9.42 8.44 -13.93
CA ALA A 193 -8.21 7.73 -13.53
C ALA A 193 -7.56 6.99 -14.71
N ARG A 194 -8.38 6.40 -15.60
CA ARG A 194 -7.92 5.71 -16.81
C ARG A 194 -7.24 6.66 -17.80
N GLN A 195 -7.82 7.85 -18.03
CA GLN A 195 -7.19 8.87 -18.89
C GLN A 195 -5.89 9.41 -18.30
N LEU A 196 -5.76 9.42 -16.98
CA LEU A 196 -4.57 9.85 -16.24
C LEU A 196 -3.51 8.75 -16.10
N GLY A 197 -3.85 7.48 -16.30
CA GLY A 197 -2.98 6.35 -16.04
C GLY A 197 -2.62 6.19 -14.56
N VAL A 198 -3.55 6.50 -13.65
CA VAL A 198 -3.34 6.40 -12.20
C VAL A 198 -4.31 5.42 -11.55
N ASP A 199 -3.99 5.01 -10.32
CA ASP A 199 -4.86 4.20 -9.49
C ASP A 199 -6.12 5.00 -9.06
N PRO A 200 -7.34 4.59 -9.45
CA PRO A 200 -8.57 5.30 -9.04
C PRO A 200 -8.79 5.30 -7.53
N TYR A 201 -8.17 4.35 -6.82
CA TYR A 201 -8.25 4.15 -5.38
C TYR A 201 -6.89 4.42 -4.69
N SER A 202 -6.05 5.27 -5.30
CA SER A 202 -4.81 5.78 -4.69
C SER A 202 -5.06 6.34 -3.29
N ASP A 203 -4.12 6.10 -2.38
CA ASP A 203 -4.08 6.64 -1.02
C ASP A 203 -3.60 8.10 -0.97
N ASN A 204 -3.25 8.72 -2.11
CA ASN A 204 -2.87 10.11 -2.21
C ASN A 204 -4.09 11.04 -2.13
N PRO A 205 -4.30 11.75 -1.01
CA PRO A 205 -5.52 12.54 -0.80
C PRO A 205 -5.62 13.70 -1.78
N ARG A 206 -4.48 14.28 -2.21
CA ARG A 206 -4.46 15.40 -3.13
C ARG A 206 -4.89 14.98 -4.53
N LEU A 207 -4.43 13.81 -4.98
CA LEU A 207 -4.88 13.22 -6.24
C LEU A 207 -6.38 12.91 -6.20
N GLN A 208 -6.87 12.30 -5.11
CA GLN A 208 -8.29 11.97 -4.96
C GLN A 208 -9.16 13.23 -5.00
N GLU A 209 -8.76 14.30 -4.32
CA GLU A 209 -9.47 15.58 -4.29
C GLU A 209 -9.57 16.21 -5.69
N GLU A 210 -8.44 16.37 -6.40
CA GLU A 210 -8.46 17.00 -7.73
C GLU A 210 -9.18 16.13 -8.76
N MET A 211 -9.04 14.80 -8.66
CA MET A 211 -9.76 13.86 -9.52
C MET A 211 -11.27 13.96 -9.31
N GLU A 212 -11.74 14.00 -8.06
CA GLU A 212 -13.16 14.15 -7.73
C GLU A 212 -13.70 15.50 -8.24
N LYS A 213 -13.01 16.59 -7.92
CA LYS A 213 -13.38 17.95 -8.32
C LYS A 213 -13.51 18.11 -9.83
N VAL A 214 -12.50 17.67 -10.59
CA VAL A 214 -12.52 17.76 -12.05
C VAL A 214 -13.62 16.85 -12.61
N THR A 215 -13.67 15.59 -12.18
CA THR A 215 -14.69 14.65 -12.67
C THR A 215 -16.10 15.19 -12.43
N TRP A 216 -16.37 15.77 -11.25
CA TRP A 216 -17.70 16.27 -10.90
C TRP A 216 -18.13 17.43 -11.80
N ALA A 217 -17.24 18.39 -12.06
CA ALA A 217 -17.55 19.53 -12.92
C ALA A 217 -17.96 19.09 -14.34
N PHE A 218 -17.26 18.12 -14.92
CA PHE A 218 -17.61 17.60 -16.25
C PHE A 218 -18.85 16.71 -16.22
N PHE A 219 -18.95 15.81 -15.25
CA PHE A 219 -20.07 14.89 -15.11
C PHE A 219 -21.39 15.63 -14.88
N ALA A 220 -21.45 16.51 -13.88
CA ALA A 220 -22.66 17.27 -13.56
C ALA A 220 -23.01 18.29 -14.65
N GLY A 221 -22.03 18.81 -15.38
CA GLY A 221 -22.23 19.68 -16.54
C GLY A 221 -22.65 18.93 -17.82
N GLY A 222 -22.69 17.59 -17.80
CA GLY A 222 -22.96 16.77 -18.99
C GLY A 222 -21.92 16.93 -20.10
N LEU A 223 -20.68 17.26 -19.74
CA LEU A 223 -19.57 17.51 -20.67
C LEU A 223 -18.62 16.31 -20.73
N PRO A 224 -18.01 16.04 -21.90
CA PRO A 224 -17.00 14.99 -22.01
C PRO A 224 -15.71 15.40 -21.28
N LEU A 225 -15.17 14.49 -20.46
CA LEU A 225 -13.87 14.66 -19.83
C LEU A 225 -12.73 14.57 -20.85
N ARG A 226 -11.80 15.53 -20.85
CA ARG A 226 -10.69 15.65 -21.83
C ARG A 226 -9.37 15.99 -21.15
N ILE A 227 -8.80 15.05 -20.39
CA ILE A 227 -7.57 15.33 -19.62
C ILE A 227 -6.31 15.27 -20.49
N GLY A 228 -6.23 14.32 -21.42
CA GLY A 228 -5.03 14.13 -22.27
C GLY A 228 -4.72 15.26 -23.25
N ALA A 229 -5.66 16.18 -23.53
CA ALA A 229 -5.44 17.31 -24.43
C ALA A 229 -4.77 18.52 -23.74
N ALA A 230 -4.85 18.63 -22.41
CA ALA A 230 -4.36 19.79 -21.66
C ALA A 230 -2.83 19.81 -21.52
N VAL A 231 -2.15 18.66 -21.62
CA VAL A 231 -0.69 18.53 -21.44
C VAL A 231 0.08 18.94 -22.70
N VAL A 232 -0.57 18.99 -23.86
CA VAL A 232 0.06 19.32 -25.15
C VAL A 232 0.27 20.83 -25.34
N SER A 233 -0.43 21.68 -24.59
CA SER A 233 -0.46 23.14 -24.84
C SER A 233 0.67 23.93 -24.17
N THR A 234 1.43 23.32 -23.25
CA THR A 234 2.54 23.98 -22.53
C THR A 234 3.91 23.68 -23.15
N GLY A 235 4.09 23.88 -24.47
CA GLY A 235 5.38 24.17 -25.15
C GLY A 235 6.61 23.26 -24.95
N ALA A 236 6.56 22.25 -24.10
CA ALA A 236 7.61 21.29 -23.86
C ALA A 236 7.18 20.00 -24.53
N SER A 237 7.88 19.64 -25.60
CA SER A 237 7.86 18.31 -26.19
C SER A 237 8.42 17.31 -25.18
N VAL A 238 7.66 17.00 -24.14
CA VAL A 238 7.87 15.78 -23.38
C VAL A 238 7.11 14.73 -24.17
N ALA A 239 7.85 13.91 -24.90
CA ALA A 239 7.36 12.60 -25.28
C ALA A 239 6.89 11.94 -23.97
N LEU A 240 5.60 12.05 -23.69
CA LEU A 240 4.93 11.24 -22.72
C LEU A 240 5.00 9.84 -23.31
N THR A 241 6.14 9.16 -23.09
CA THR A 241 6.08 7.73 -22.83
C THR A 241 4.93 7.62 -21.86
N ALA A 242 3.82 7.07 -22.37
CA ALA A 242 2.74 6.53 -21.58
C ALA A 242 3.40 6.05 -20.31
N THR A 243 3.11 6.70 -19.17
CA THR A 243 3.53 6.20 -17.88
C THR A 243 3.00 4.79 -17.91
N GLU A 244 3.91 3.88 -18.18
CA GLU A 244 3.61 2.52 -18.49
C GLU A 244 3.01 2.09 -17.16
N VAL A 245 1.67 1.99 -17.10
CA VAL A 245 0.96 1.60 -15.89
C VAL A 245 1.25 0.11 -15.76
N VAL A 246 2.50 -0.22 -15.47
CA VAL A 246 3.04 -1.58 -15.44
C VAL A 246 2.54 -2.17 -14.13
N GLY A 247 1.27 -2.59 -14.13
CA GLY A 247 0.75 -3.46 -13.09
C GLY A 247 -0.64 -3.19 -12.53
N LEU A 248 -1.38 -2.17 -12.97
CA LEU A 248 -2.80 -2.12 -12.60
C LEU A 248 -3.58 -3.10 -13.49
N PRO A 249 -4.38 -4.01 -12.93
CA PRO A 249 -5.30 -4.82 -13.72
C PRO A 249 -6.30 -3.92 -14.46
N GLU A 250 -6.52 -4.13 -15.76
CA GLU A 250 -7.43 -3.30 -16.59
C GLU A 250 -8.84 -3.21 -16.01
N ASP A 251 -9.33 -4.30 -15.41
CA ASP A 251 -10.66 -4.36 -14.80
C ASP A 251 -10.83 -3.47 -13.57
N ILE A 252 -9.75 -2.87 -13.04
CA ILE A 252 -9.86 -1.82 -12.02
C ILE A 252 -10.58 -0.57 -12.55
N TYR A 253 -10.53 -0.35 -13.86
CA TYR A 253 -11.20 0.76 -14.53
C TYR A 253 -12.59 0.38 -15.05
N ASP A 254 -12.81 -0.90 -15.33
CA ASP A 254 -14.07 -1.39 -15.93
C ASP A 254 -15.14 -1.71 -14.89
N LEU A 255 -14.73 -2.05 -13.66
CA LEU A 255 -15.61 -2.53 -12.60
C LEU A 255 -15.81 -1.49 -11.50
N THR A 256 -17.06 -1.35 -11.06
CA THR A 256 -17.41 -0.53 -9.91
C THR A 256 -16.80 -1.09 -8.62
N PRO A 257 -16.69 -0.27 -7.54
CA PRO A 257 -16.20 -0.74 -6.24
C PRO A 257 -16.93 -2.00 -5.72
N SER A 258 -18.24 -2.09 -5.97
CA SER A 258 -19.09 -3.19 -5.51
C SER A 258 -18.89 -4.47 -6.34
N GLU A 259 -18.64 -4.34 -7.64
CA GLU A 259 -18.31 -5.46 -8.52
C GLU A 259 -16.92 -6.02 -8.19
N LEU A 260 -15.92 -5.16 -7.98
CA LEU A 260 -14.60 -5.57 -7.50
C LEU A 260 -14.70 -6.28 -6.13
N LYS A 261 -15.47 -5.73 -5.20
CA LYS A 261 -15.73 -6.36 -3.90
C LYS A 261 -16.36 -7.74 -4.04
N TYR A 262 -17.34 -7.88 -4.92
CA TYR A 262 -17.99 -9.16 -5.19
C TYR A 262 -17.00 -10.19 -5.78
N GLN A 263 -16.22 -9.79 -6.78
CA GLN A 263 -15.22 -10.67 -7.40
C GLN A 263 -14.14 -11.12 -6.40
N ASP A 264 -13.61 -10.19 -5.62
CA ASP A 264 -12.56 -10.50 -4.65
C ASP A 264 -13.09 -11.39 -3.53
N ARG A 265 -14.32 -11.16 -3.05
CA ARG A 265 -14.96 -12.03 -2.07
C ARG A 265 -15.11 -13.44 -2.63
N LYS A 266 -15.64 -13.59 -3.84
CA LYS A 266 -15.80 -14.89 -4.50
C LYS A 266 -14.47 -15.62 -4.69
N ALA A 267 -13.41 -14.89 -5.06
CA ALA A 267 -12.07 -15.46 -5.20
C ALA A 267 -11.55 -15.97 -3.85
N LEU A 268 -11.69 -15.18 -2.79
CA LEU A 268 -11.30 -15.57 -1.43
C LEU A 268 -12.11 -16.76 -0.89
N GLU A 269 -13.42 -16.82 -1.17
CA GLU A 269 -14.29 -17.97 -0.85
C GLU A 269 -13.83 -19.24 -1.59
N ALA A 270 -13.49 -19.12 -2.88
CA ALA A 270 -12.97 -20.23 -3.67
C ALA A 270 -11.59 -20.73 -3.18
N MET A 271 -10.84 -19.92 -2.44
CA MET A 271 -9.62 -20.35 -1.75
C MET A 271 -9.90 -21.09 -0.43
N GLY A 272 -11.17 -21.21 -0.01
CA GLY A 272 -11.58 -21.91 1.22
C GLY A 272 -11.49 -21.06 2.49
N LEU A 273 -11.36 -19.73 2.37
CA LEU A 273 -11.27 -18.86 3.53
C LEU A 273 -12.60 -18.74 4.27
N SER A 274 -12.52 -18.62 5.60
CA SER A 274 -13.71 -18.42 6.43
C SER A 274 -14.31 -17.03 6.21
N PRO A 275 -15.65 -16.87 6.36
CA PRO A 275 -16.31 -15.57 6.24
C PRO A 275 -15.68 -14.49 7.13
N GLN A 276 -15.25 -14.86 8.35
CA GLN A 276 -14.62 -13.93 9.29
C GLN A 276 -13.30 -13.37 8.76
N LYS A 277 -12.46 -14.19 8.12
CA LYS A 277 -11.20 -13.73 7.52
C LYS A 277 -11.45 -12.86 6.31
N ILE A 278 -12.40 -13.25 5.47
CA ILE A 278 -12.80 -12.46 4.31
C ILE A 278 -13.26 -11.07 4.79
N ASP A 279 -14.16 -11.01 5.76
CA ASP A 279 -14.65 -9.74 6.32
C ASP A 279 -13.51 -8.91 6.91
N ALA A 280 -12.52 -9.53 7.59
CA ALA A 280 -11.35 -8.84 8.11
C ALA A 280 -10.45 -8.24 7.00
N VAL A 281 -10.29 -8.91 5.86
CA VAL A 281 -9.58 -8.36 4.69
C VAL A 281 -10.29 -7.10 4.19
N PHE A 282 -11.62 -7.12 4.09
CA PHE A 282 -12.41 -5.97 3.63
C PHE A 282 -12.52 -4.85 4.66
N ALA A 283 -12.34 -5.16 5.95
CA ALA A 283 -12.40 -4.18 7.04
C ALA A 283 -11.09 -3.42 7.25
N ASN A 284 -9.97 -3.85 6.63
CA ASN A 284 -8.68 -3.20 6.83
C ASN A 284 -8.60 -1.87 6.04
N PRO A 285 -8.57 -0.70 6.73
CA PRO A 285 -8.54 0.61 6.07
C PRO A 285 -7.21 0.90 5.38
N ASN A 286 -6.13 0.18 5.72
CA ASN A 286 -4.81 0.36 5.12
C ASN A 286 -4.67 -0.38 3.77
N VAL A 287 -5.67 -1.17 3.39
CA VAL A 287 -5.65 -1.91 2.13
C VAL A 287 -6.69 -1.30 1.20
N SER A 288 -6.24 -0.43 0.29
CA SER A 288 -7.11 0.20 -0.70
C SER A 288 -7.77 -0.84 -1.62
N ILE A 289 -8.83 -0.45 -2.32
CA ILE A 289 -9.58 -1.34 -3.21
C ILE A 289 -8.66 -1.96 -4.28
N SER A 290 -7.80 -1.15 -4.91
CA SER A 290 -6.81 -1.62 -5.89
C SER A 290 -5.79 -2.57 -5.30
N VAL A 291 -5.22 -2.22 -4.15
CA VAL A 291 -4.19 -3.05 -3.49
C VAL A 291 -4.79 -4.39 -3.09
N ARG A 292 -5.99 -4.39 -2.49
CA ARG A 292 -6.74 -5.60 -2.16
C ARG A 292 -6.98 -6.46 -3.41
N HIS A 293 -7.52 -5.86 -4.47
CA HIS A 293 -7.85 -6.56 -5.71
C HIS A 293 -6.60 -7.21 -6.33
N GLN A 294 -5.48 -6.47 -6.42
CA GLN A 294 -4.21 -7.00 -6.90
C GLN A 294 -3.72 -8.18 -6.08
N MET A 295 -3.73 -8.08 -4.75
CA MET A 295 -3.28 -9.16 -3.87
C MET A 295 -4.17 -10.40 -3.99
N VAL A 296 -5.50 -10.22 -4.03
CA VAL A 296 -6.46 -11.32 -4.21
C VAL A 296 -6.25 -12.01 -5.55
N ARG A 297 -6.00 -11.27 -6.63
CA ARG A 297 -5.67 -11.85 -7.94
C ARG A 297 -4.38 -12.64 -7.92
N SER A 298 -3.31 -12.10 -7.33
CA SER A 298 -2.05 -12.83 -7.20
C SER A 298 -2.26 -14.11 -6.39
N LEU A 299 -2.94 -14.04 -5.24
CA LEU A 299 -3.30 -15.20 -4.43
C LEU A 299 -4.13 -16.26 -5.18
N ALA A 300 -5.07 -15.83 -6.02
CA ALA A 300 -5.87 -16.74 -6.85
C ALA A 300 -5.02 -17.51 -7.87
N ARG A 301 -3.89 -16.93 -8.31
CA ARG A 301 -2.95 -17.57 -9.24
C ARG A 301 -1.90 -18.43 -8.53
N LEU A 302 -1.63 -18.17 -7.26
CA LEU A 302 -0.78 -18.99 -6.39
C LEU A 302 -1.50 -20.29 -5.97
N ASN A 303 -1.67 -21.24 -6.89
CA ASN A 303 -2.40 -22.48 -6.62
C ASN A 303 -1.61 -23.41 -5.67
N GLY A 304 -2.14 -23.65 -4.48
CA GLY A 304 -1.55 -24.55 -3.49
C GLY A 304 -2.09 -24.33 -2.07
N PRO A 305 -1.74 -25.22 -1.12
CA PRO A 305 -2.07 -25.06 0.29
C PRO A 305 -1.29 -23.89 0.93
N GLY A 306 -1.76 -23.39 2.08
CA GLY A 306 -1.05 -22.40 2.90
C GLY A 306 -1.22 -20.92 2.48
N ARG A 307 -2.17 -20.65 1.57
CA ARG A 307 -2.57 -19.28 1.19
C ARG A 307 -3.27 -18.53 2.33
N GLU A 308 -3.89 -19.24 3.26
CA GLU A 308 -4.63 -18.65 4.37
C GLU A 308 -3.71 -17.87 5.32
N GLU A 309 -2.48 -18.33 5.48
CA GLU A 309 -1.43 -17.75 6.28
C GLU A 309 -0.96 -16.42 5.66
N ILE A 310 -0.84 -16.37 4.33
CA ILE A 310 -0.56 -15.13 3.59
C ILE A 310 -1.70 -14.12 3.77
N VAL A 311 -2.95 -14.58 3.77
CA VAL A 311 -4.11 -13.71 4.00
C VAL A 311 -4.09 -13.09 5.41
N ASN A 312 -3.61 -13.82 6.42
CA ASN A 312 -3.44 -13.25 7.76
C ASN A 312 -2.44 -12.06 7.75
N VAL A 313 -1.42 -12.11 6.89
CA VAL A 313 -0.49 -10.97 6.74
C VAL A 313 -1.18 -9.77 6.11
N ILE A 314 -2.04 -9.97 5.10
CA ILE A 314 -2.86 -8.91 4.51
C ILE A 314 -3.73 -8.24 5.58
N ILE A 315 -4.40 -9.05 6.40
CA ILE A 315 -5.25 -8.54 7.51
C ILE A 315 -4.41 -7.72 8.50
N SER A 316 -3.15 -8.10 8.73
CA SER A 316 -2.25 -7.44 9.69
C SER A 316 -1.58 -6.16 9.18
N CYS A 317 -1.78 -5.78 7.91
CA CYS A 317 -1.19 -4.56 7.35
C CYS A 317 -1.75 -3.32 8.08
N ASP A 318 -0.90 -2.60 8.78
CA ASP A 318 -1.26 -1.48 9.68
C ASP A 318 -0.92 -0.10 9.10
N THR A 319 -0.37 -0.05 7.88
CA THR A 319 -0.11 1.18 7.12
C THR A 319 -0.33 0.93 5.63
N PRO A 320 -0.73 1.95 4.84
CA PRO A 320 -0.89 1.81 3.38
C PRO A 320 0.41 1.35 2.70
N TRP A 321 1.55 1.89 3.12
CA TRP A 321 2.86 1.48 2.62
C TRP A 321 3.10 -0.04 2.81
N ARG A 322 2.82 -0.61 3.99
CA ARG A 322 2.98 -2.07 4.19
C ARG A 322 2.08 -2.89 3.29
N ALA A 323 0.86 -2.43 3.02
CA ALA A 323 -0.03 -3.09 2.08
C ALA A 323 0.52 -3.04 0.64
N HIS A 324 1.07 -1.90 0.23
CA HIS A 324 1.74 -1.76 -1.07
C HIS A 324 2.97 -2.66 -1.20
N PHE A 325 3.85 -2.68 -0.18
CA PHE A 325 5.01 -3.56 -0.13
C PHE A 325 4.60 -5.03 -0.20
N PHE A 326 3.57 -5.44 0.55
CA PHE A 326 3.09 -6.81 0.54
C PHE A 326 2.44 -7.21 -0.79
N ARG A 327 1.78 -6.27 -1.47
CA ARG A 327 1.32 -6.45 -2.85
C ARG A 327 2.48 -6.70 -3.81
N ASP A 328 3.60 -6.01 -3.66
CA ASP A 328 4.81 -6.26 -4.45
C ASP A 328 5.45 -7.62 -4.13
N VAL A 329 5.41 -8.06 -2.87
CA VAL A 329 5.81 -9.41 -2.43
C VAL A 329 5.01 -10.50 -3.15
N LEU A 330 3.69 -10.38 -3.20
CA LEU A 330 2.83 -11.38 -3.87
C LEU A 330 3.02 -11.38 -5.38
N ARG A 331 3.23 -10.21 -5.97
CA ARG A 331 3.54 -10.11 -7.41
C ARG A 331 4.88 -10.77 -7.74
N LEU A 332 5.88 -10.63 -6.87
CA LEU A 332 7.17 -11.28 -7.03
C LEU A 332 7.05 -12.80 -6.95
N LEU A 333 6.29 -13.32 -5.97
CA LEU A 333 5.99 -14.76 -5.88
C LEU A 333 5.23 -15.26 -7.11
N GLU A 334 4.21 -14.53 -7.57
CA GLU A 334 3.44 -14.90 -8.76
C GLU A 334 4.35 -15.00 -9.99
N LYS A 335 5.20 -13.99 -10.24
CA LYS A 335 6.12 -13.96 -11.37
C LYS A 335 7.17 -15.07 -11.25
N ARG A 336 7.70 -15.31 -10.04
CA ARG A 336 8.63 -16.42 -9.77
C ARG A 336 8.00 -17.78 -10.05
N GLY A 337 6.75 -17.98 -9.62
CA GLY A 337 5.96 -19.20 -9.82
C GLY A 337 5.74 -19.60 -11.27
N GLN A 338 5.82 -18.65 -12.22
CA GLN A 338 5.72 -18.92 -13.66
C GLN A 338 6.94 -19.66 -14.22
N THR A 339 8.11 -19.50 -13.58
CA THR A 339 9.38 -20.13 -13.99
C THR A 339 9.81 -21.25 -13.05
N GLN A 340 9.45 -21.14 -11.77
CA GLN A 340 9.75 -22.10 -10.72
C GLN A 340 8.45 -22.43 -9.96
N PRO A 341 7.76 -23.53 -10.31
CA PRO A 341 6.52 -23.89 -9.63
C PRO A 341 6.71 -24.18 -8.15
N PHE A 342 5.70 -23.79 -7.36
CA PHE A 342 5.63 -24.02 -5.91
C PHE A 342 4.63 -25.13 -5.58
N THR A 343 4.89 -25.85 -4.48
CA THR A 343 4.03 -26.93 -3.97
C THR A 343 3.20 -26.52 -2.76
N ALA A 344 3.65 -25.52 -2.01
CA ALA A 344 2.94 -24.95 -0.87
C ALA A 344 3.32 -23.47 -0.67
N TYR A 345 2.49 -22.78 0.10
CA TYR A 345 2.71 -21.40 0.52
C TYR A 345 2.62 -21.31 2.05
N GLY A 346 2.96 -20.15 2.60
CA GLY A 346 2.79 -19.91 4.03
C GLY A 346 3.17 -18.50 4.42
N ALA A 347 3.12 -18.25 5.72
CA ALA A 347 3.67 -17.04 6.31
C ALA A 347 4.47 -17.34 7.58
N TYR A 348 5.65 -16.76 7.68
CA TYR A 348 6.52 -16.81 8.85
C TYR A 348 6.60 -15.42 9.49
N GLY A 349 5.75 -15.20 10.48
CA GLY A 349 5.49 -13.86 11.01
C GLY A 349 4.82 -12.99 9.95
N ARG A 350 5.52 -11.95 9.47
CA ARG A 350 5.04 -11.03 8.42
C ARG A 350 5.55 -11.37 7.02
N LEU A 351 6.32 -12.45 6.88
CA LEU A 351 6.92 -12.84 5.61
C LEU A 351 6.05 -13.86 4.91
N ALA A 352 5.54 -13.53 3.72
CA ALA A 352 5.00 -14.55 2.82
C ALA A 352 6.15 -15.41 2.30
N VAL A 353 5.91 -16.71 2.19
CA VAL A 353 6.87 -17.65 1.64
C VAL A 353 6.20 -18.61 0.68
N ALA A 354 7.02 -19.21 -0.18
CA ALA A 354 6.60 -20.32 -1.02
C ALA A 354 7.60 -21.47 -0.90
N GLN A 355 7.11 -22.70 -1.00
CA GLN A 355 7.94 -23.90 -0.96
C GLN A 355 8.01 -24.52 -2.35
N THR A 356 9.20 -24.85 -2.81
CA THR A 356 9.44 -25.56 -4.06
C THR A 356 9.31 -27.08 -3.90
N ALA A 357 9.27 -27.81 -5.01
CA ALA A 357 9.14 -29.27 -5.00
C ALA A 357 10.30 -30.01 -4.29
N ASP A 358 11.50 -29.41 -4.24
CA ASP A 358 12.66 -29.95 -3.52
C ASP A 358 12.68 -29.54 -2.03
N GLY A 359 11.61 -28.90 -1.54
CA GLY A 359 11.42 -28.51 -0.15
C GLY A 359 12.07 -27.18 0.25
N THR A 360 12.69 -26.46 -0.70
CA THR A 360 13.32 -25.15 -0.44
C THR A 360 12.26 -24.09 -0.16
N ILE A 361 12.47 -23.29 0.89
CA ILE A 361 11.63 -22.14 1.24
C ILE A 361 12.19 -20.90 0.52
N GLU A 362 11.40 -20.34 -0.41
CA GLU A 362 11.71 -19.10 -1.10
C GLU A 362 11.04 -17.92 -0.40
N VAL A 363 11.85 -16.92 -0.02
CA VAL A 363 11.41 -15.65 0.58
C VAL A 363 11.55 -14.53 -0.47
N PRO A 364 10.45 -13.92 -0.91
CA PRO A 364 10.46 -12.77 -1.82
C PRO A 364 10.93 -11.49 -1.11
N ALA A 365 11.85 -10.76 -1.72
CA ALA A 365 12.40 -9.51 -1.20
C ALA A 365 12.36 -8.41 -2.29
N PRO A 366 11.22 -7.72 -2.46
CA PRO A 366 11.10 -6.55 -3.33
C PRO A 366 11.67 -5.29 -2.62
N VAL A 367 12.92 -5.39 -2.21
CA VAL A 367 13.70 -4.38 -1.49
C VAL A 367 14.57 -3.58 -2.47
N ASP A 368 15.13 -2.46 -2.03
CA ASP A 368 15.97 -1.61 -2.90
C ASP A 368 17.47 -1.93 -2.71
N TYR A 369 17.96 -1.82 -1.47
CA TYR A 369 19.36 -2.05 -1.12
C TYR A 369 19.47 -2.54 0.32
N VAL A 370 19.99 -3.76 0.50
CA VAL A 370 20.09 -4.41 1.82
C VAL A 370 21.51 -4.33 2.36
N ILE A 371 21.65 -3.91 3.60
CA ILE A 371 22.90 -3.97 4.36
C ILE A 371 22.82 -5.00 5.50
N TRP A 372 23.96 -5.40 6.04
CA TRP A 372 24.05 -6.29 7.19
C TRP A 372 23.76 -5.52 8.50
N SER A 373 22.51 -5.13 8.67
CA SER A 373 21.98 -4.56 9.92
C SER A 373 21.66 -5.65 10.94
N GLU A 374 21.41 -5.26 12.19
CA GLU A 374 20.94 -6.18 13.23
C GLU A 374 19.64 -6.89 12.83
N GLU A 375 18.72 -6.17 12.17
CA GLU A 375 17.45 -6.73 11.70
C GLU A 375 17.65 -7.79 10.61
N VAL A 376 18.55 -7.53 9.66
CA VAL A 376 18.89 -8.47 8.58
C VAL A 376 19.63 -9.69 9.14
N ALA A 377 20.51 -9.50 10.11
CA ALA A 377 21.15 -10.60 10.83
C ALA A 377 20.13 -11.44 11.61
N GLY A 378 19.18 -10.79 12.27
CA GLY A 378 18.06 -11.44 12.96
C GLY A 378 17.22 -12.27 11.99
N PHE A 379 16.86 -11.71 10.84
CA PHE A 379 16.17 -12.41 9.75
C PHE A 379 16.96 -13.64 9.26
N ALA A 380 18.25 -13.45 8.98
CA ALA A 380 19.09 -14.48 8.40
C ALA A 380 19.23 -15.72 9.30
N ASN A 381 19.11 -15.54 10.62
CA ASN A 381 19.27 -16.58 11.63
C ASN A 381 17.93 -17.08 12.21
N ARG A 382 16.79 -16.72 11.61
CA ARG A 382 15.47 -17.19 12.03
C ARG A 382 15.32 -18.71 11.93
N VAL A 383 15.15 -19.36 13.07
CA VAL A 383 15.05 -20.84 13.18
C VAL A 383 13.92 -21.42 12.33
N ASP A 384 12.81 -20.71 12.20
CA ASP A 384 11.66 -21.14 11.40
C ASP A 384 11.93 -21.15 9.89
N LEU A 385 12.96 -20.43 9.43
CA LEU A 385 13.40 -20.40 8.03
C LEU A 385 14.64 -21.29 7.80
N THR A 386 15.57 -21.30 8.75
CA THR A 386 16.86 -22.02 8.62
C THR A 386 16.78 -23.52 8.90
N SER A 387 15.64 -24.00 9.40
CA SER A 387 15.38 -25.45 9.55
C SER A 387 15.23 -26.20 8.22
N ALA A 388 15.07 -25.48 7.10
CA ALA A 388 15.01 -26.01 5.74
C ALA A 388 16.04 -25.31 4.84
N LYS A 389 16.24 -25.83 3.61
CA LYS A 389 16.92 -25.07 2.56
C LYS A 389 16.14 -23.78 2.33
N HIS A 390 16.83 -22.66 2.23
CA HIS A 390 16.19 -21.35 2.16
C HIS A 390 16.88 -20.46 1.13
N ARG A 391 16.06 -19.69 0.41
CA ARG A 391 16.48 -18.87 -0.72
C ARG A 391 15.81 -17.51 -0.66
N LEU A 392 16.58 -16.46 -0.91
CA LEU A 392 16.09 -15.10 -1.04
C LEU A 392 15.89 -14.76 -2.52
N ILE A 393 14.67 -14.42 -2.91
CA ILE A 393 14.34 -13.93 -4.25
C ILE A 393 14.44 -12.41 -4.23
N LEU A 394 15.57 -11.89 -4.68
CA LEU A 394 15.97 -10.50 -4.47
C LEU A 394 15.68 -9.65 -5.70
N GLN A 395 14.89 -8.57 -5.54
CA GLN A 395 14.68 -7.59 -6.61
C GLN A 395 15.65 -6.38 -6.55
N GLY A 396 16.21 -6.11 -5.37
CA GLY A 396 17.18 -5.03 -5.16
C GLY A 396 18.63 -5.49 -5.20
N GLN A 397 19.48 -4.78 -4.47
CA GLN A 397 20.89 -5.09 -4.30
C GLN A 397 21.21 -5.44 -2.84
N LEU A 398 22.35 -6.08 -2.63
CA LEU A 398 22.94 -6.32 -1.31
C LEU A 398 24.29 -5.62 -1.25
N SER A 399 24.66 -5.09 -0.09
CA SER A 399 26.06 -4.78 0.19
C SER A 399 26.92 -6.04 0.10
N GLU A 400 28.22 -5.88 -0.15
CA GLU A 400 29.16 -7.01 -0.17
C GLU A 400 29.13 -7.81 1.13
N ARG A 401 28.99 -7.11 2.27
CA ARG A 401 28.89 -7.73 3.58
C ARG A 401 27.57 -8.47 3.76
N ALA A 402 26.43 -7.85 3.45
CA ALA A 402 25.13 -8.52 3.53
C ALA A 402 25.11 -9.80 2.67
N ALA A 403 25.65 -9.74 1.45
CA ALA A 403 25.75 -10.91 0.57
C ALA A 403 26.63 -12.02 1.17
N THR A 404 27.75 -11.66 1.80
CA THR A 404 28.67 -12.63 2.43
C THR A 404 28.06 -13.28 3.66
N GLU A 405 27.44 -12.48 4.52
CA GLU A 405 26.87 -12.92 5.79
C GLU A 405 25.59 -13.75 5.57
N LEU A 406 24.73 -13.36 4.61
CA LEU A 406 23.57 -14.17 4.21
C LEU A 406 24.01 -15.54 3.68
N LYS A 407 25.03 -15.60 2.81
CA LYS A 407 25.59 -16.88 2.34
C LYS A 407 26.17 -17.72 3.48
N THR A 408 26.86 -17.07 4.43
CA THR A 408 27.41 -17.74 5.62
C THR A 408 26.30 -18.31 6.51
N ALA A 409 25.17 -17.61 6.61
CA ALA A 409 23.96 -18.08 7.28
C ALA A 409 23.19 -19.16 6.48
N GLY A 410 23.65 -19.53 5.28
CA GLY A 410 23.10 -20.61 4.46
C GLY A 410 22.12 -20.17 3.36
N TRP A 411 21.93 -18.87 3.16
CA TRP A 411 20.99 -18.34 2.16
C TRP A 411 21.53 -18.46 0.74
N GLU A 412 20.74 -19.08 -0.14
CA GLU A 412 20.92 -18.92 -1.57
C GLU A 412 20.29 -17.60 -2.02
N ILE A 413 21.03 -16.76 -2.73
CA ILE A 413 20.53 -15.47 -3.24
C ILE A 413 20.24 -15.64 -4.74
N VAL A 414 18.98 -15.42 -5.13
CA VAL A 414 18.55 -15.46 -6.52
C VAL A 414 18.08 -14.06 -6.92
N PRO A 415 18.88 -13.33 -7.73
CA PRO A 415 18.44 -12.07 -8.32
C PRO A 415 17.21 -12.28 -9.20
N PHE A 416 16.27 -11.36 -9.12
CA PHE A 416 15.02 -11.41 -9.87
C PHE A 416 14.68 -10.03 -10.43
N PRO A 417 14.38 -9.91 -11.74
CA PRO A 417 14.10 -8.62 -12.37
C PRO A 417 12.74 -8.05 -11.98
#